data_AF-A0A391P3E2-F1
#
_entry.id   AF-A0A391P3E2-F1
#
_cell.length_a   1.000
_cell.length_b   1.000
_cell.length_c   1.000
_cell.angle_alpha   90.00
_cell.angle_beta   90.00
_cell.angle_gamma   90.00
#
_symmetry.space_group_name_H-M   'P 1'
#
loop_
_entity.id
_entity.type
_entity.pdbx_description
1 polymer ?
#
loop_
_entity_poly.entity_id
_entity_poly.type
_entity_poly.pdbx_seq_one_letter_code
_entity_poly.pdbx_strand_id
1 'polypeptide(L)'
;MQNDNDYRTNGFGNQKYAMGNFKNDIFGDYIRYTHASCHSYVVVNIDGKILVVNGENDAETKEIYQRISEKVSKERKYSIFLI
;
A
#
# COMPACT_ATOMS: atom_id res chain seq x y z
N MET A 1 -1.07 7.32 9.50
CA MET A 1 -0.89 8.77 9.23
C MET A 1 -1.37 9.04 7.81
N GLN A 2 -2.39 9.86 7.61
CA GLN A 2 -2.69 10.41 6.29
C GLN A 2 -1.68 11.53 6.06
N ASN A 3 -0.82 11.37 5.06
CA ASN A 3 0.12 12.40 4.66
C ASN A 3 -0.64 13.41 3.79
N ASP A 4 -0.74 14.66 4.22
CA ASP A 4 -1.42 15.72 3.45
C ASP A 4 -0.77 16.00 2.07
N ASN A 5 0.40 15.38 1.81
CA ASN A 5 1.17 15.50 0.56
C ASN A 5 1.05 14.29 -0.37
N ASP A 6 0.10 13.37 -0.16
CA ASP A 6 -0.17 12.27 -1.11
C ASP A 6 -0.75 12.82 -2.42
N TYR A 7 0.04 12.81 -3.51
CA TYR A 7 -0.39 13.28 -4.82
C TYR A 7 -0.47 12.13 -5.83
N ARG A 8 -1.62 11.94 -6.49
CA ARG A 8 -1.76 10.98 -7.60
C ARG A 8 -1.15 11.57 -8.86
N THR A 9 -0.15 10.90 -9.44
CA THR A 9 0.50 11.30 -10.69
C THR A 9 -0.11 10.61 -11.92
N ASN A 10 -0.69 9.42 -11.76
CA ASN A 10 -1.41 8.71 -12.81
C ASN A 10 -2.37 7.65 -12.22
N GLY A 11 -3.41 7.26 -12.95
CA GLY A 11 -4.31 6.17 -12.60
C GLY A 11 -5.73 6.63 -12.29
N PHE A 12 -6.44 5.83 -11.50
CA PHE A 12 -7.88 5.96 -11.28
C PHE A 12 -8.21 6.14 -9.82
N GLY A 13 -9.19 6.99 -9.52
CA GLY A 13 -9.81 6.95 -8.22
C GLY A 13 -11.20 7.55 -8.22
N ASN A 14 -11.99 7.05 -7.29
CA ASN A 14 -13.36 7.45 -7.05
C ASN A 14 -13.61 7.45 -5.54
N GLN A 15 -14.87 7.62 -5.11
CA GLN A 15 -15.21 7.63 -3.69
C GLN A 15 -14.88 6.32 -2.95
N LYS A 16 -14.69 5.21 -3.66
CA LYS A 16 -14.40 3.89 -3.07
C LYS A 16 -12.94 3.49 -3.18
N TYR A 17 -12.23 3.93 -4.21
CA TYR A 17 -10.92 3.41 -4.57
C TYR A 17 -9.92 4.51 -4.91
N ALA A 18 -8.65 4.26 -4.58
CA ALA A 18 -7.50 5.01 -5.02
C ALA A 18 -6.47 4.05 -5.62
N MET A 19 -6.28 4.13 -6.94
CA MET A 19 -5.47 3.20 -7.72
C MET A 19 -4.52 3.93 -8.65
N GLY A 20 -3.26 3.50 -8.73
CA GLY A 20 -2.29 4.01 -9.71
C GLY A 20 -0.99 4.49 -9.09
N ASN A 21 -0.36 5.46 -9.74
CA ASN A 21 0.92 6.02 -9.32
C ASN A 21 0.69 7.26 -8.46
N PHE A 22 1.42 7.32 -7.37
CA PHE A 22 1.36 8.39 -6.38
C PHE A 22 2.77 8.84 -6.02
N LYS A 23 2.87 10.03 -5.44
CA LYS A 23 4.09 10.60 -4.91
C LYS A 23 3.83 11.27 -3.57
N ASN A 24 4.71 11.07 -2.60
CA ASN A 24 4.75 11.85 -1.36
C ASN A 24 6.19 11.96 -0.83
N ASP A 25 6.39 12.77 0.21
CA ASP A 25 7.72 13.05 0.75
C ASP A 25 8.34 11.88 1.54
N ILE A 26 7.54 10.90 1.96
CA ILE A 26 8.00 9.75 2.77
C ILE A 26 8.43 8.58 1.88
N PHE A 27 7.62 8.22 0.89
CA PHE A 27 7.81 7.08 0.01
C PHE A 27 8.43 7.45 -1.34
N GLY A 28 8.50 8.74 -1.70
CA GLY A 28 8.83 9.13 -3.06
C GLY A 28 7.73 8.70 -4.02
N ASP A 29 8.10 8.17 -5.19
CA ASP A 29 7.15 7.59 -6.16
C ASP A 29 6.74 6.16 -5.75
N TYR A 30 5.45 5.90 -5.70
CA TYR A 30 4.90 4.60 -5.28
C TYR A 30 3.62 4.22 -6.02
N ILE A 31 3.28 2.94 -5.97
CA ILE A 31 2.03 2.41 -6.51
C ILE A 31 1.04 2.19 -5.37
N ARG A 32 -0.22 2.57 -5.56
CA ARG A 32 -1.30 2.40 -4.59
C ARG A 32 -2.46 1.63 -5.20
N TYR A 33 -3.03 0.69 -4.44
CA TYR A 33 -4.33 0.06 -4.70
C TYR A 33 -5.11 -0.08 -3.39
N THR A 34 -5.92 0.92 -3.07
CA THR A 34 -6.57 0.98 -1.75
C THR A 34 -8.05 1.30 -1.85
N HIS A 35 -8.83 0.68 -0.97
CA HIS A 35 -10.18 1.06 -0.61
C HIS A 35 -10.16 2.27 0.33
N ALA A 36 -11.03 3.24 0.07
CA ALA A 36 -11.17 4.46 0.87
C ALA A 36 -11.84 4.23 2.23
N SER A 37 -12.55 3.09 2.39
CA SER A 37 -13.23 2.71 3.64
C SER A 37 -12.27 2.19 4.72
N CYS A 38 -11.07 1.74 4.34
CA CYS A 38 -10.10 1.17 5.25
C CYS A 38 -8.89 2.09 5.38
N HIS A 39 -8.46 2.31 6.62
CA HIS A 39 -7.34 3.18 6.95
C HIS A 39 -6.12 2.40 7.44
N SER A 40 -6.21 1.06 7.48
CA SER A 40 -5.06 0.17 7.60
C SER A 40 -4.45 -0.05 6.23
N TYR A 41 -3.13 -0.14 6.15
CA TYR A 41 -2.40 -0.34 4.90
C TYR A 41 -1.28 -1.36 5.06
N VAL A 42 -1.13 -2.21 4.05
CA VAL A 42 0.07 -3.01 3.85
C VAL A 42 0.99 -2.26 2.91
N VAL A 43 2.17 -1.92 3.41
CA VAL A 43 3.25 -1.32 2.62
C VAL A 43 4.27 -2.40 2.33
N VAL A 44 4.54 -2.63 1.05
CA VAL A 44 5.54 -3.57 0.57
C VAL A 44 6.64 -2.78 -0.15
N ASN A 45 7.86 -2.87 0.36
CA ASN A 45 9.05 -2.40 -0.34
C ASN A 45 9.66 -3.58 -1.09
N ILE A 46 9.79 -3.42 -2.42
CA ILE A 46 10.36 -4.40 -3.34
C ILE A 46 11.53 -3.73 -4.05
N ASP A 47 12.75 -4.00 -3.60
CA ASP A 47 13.97 -3.46 -4.22
C ASP A 47 13.92 -1.92 -4.39
N GLY A 48 13.47 -1.22 -3.35
CA GLY A 48 13.32 0.24 -3.34
C GLY A 48 12.03 0.77 -3.95
N LYS A 49 11.19 -0.08 -4.57
CA LYS A 49 9.87 0.30 -5.10
C LYS A 49 8.79 0.03 -4.07
N ILE A 50 7.94 1.03 -3.81
CA ILE A 50 6.88 0.93 -2.81
C ILE A 50 5.54 0.56 -3.46
N LEU A 51 4.87 -0.43 -2.88
CA LEU A 51 3.48 -0.79 -3.14
C LEU A 51 2.67 -0.63 -1.86
N VAL A 52 1.56 0.10 -1.93
CA VAL A 52 0.62 0.30 -0.82
C VAL A 52 -0.73 -0.31 -1.18
N VAL A 53 -1.20 -1.26 -0.37
CA VAL A 53 -2.48 -1.96 -0.60
C VAL A 53 -3.28 -2.12 0.69
N ASN A 54 -4.61 -2.24 0.57
CA ASN A 54 -5.47 -2.66 1.68
C ASN A 54 -6.66 -3.47 1.17
N GLY A 55 -7.38 -4.11 2.09
CA GLY A 55 -8.68 -4.73 1.83
C GLY A 55 -9.83 -3.75 2.10
N GLU A 56 -11.07 -4.22 2.04
CA GLU A 56 -12.24 -3.36 2.30
C GLU A 56 -12.29 -2.87 3.76
N ASN A 57 -11.68 -3.62 4.67
CA ASN A 57 -11.64 -3.42 6.11
C ASN A 57 -10.32 -3.93 6.72
N ASP A 58 -10.16 -3.72 8.03
CA ASP A 58 -8.94 -4.06 8.76
C ASP A 58 -8.67 -5.56 8.83
N ALA A 59 -9.73 -6.38 8.91
CA ALA A 59 -9.59 -7.84 8.95
C ALA A 59 -9.02 -8.36 7.62
N GLU A 60 -9.59 -7.92 6.50
CA GLU A 60 -9.08 -8.26 5.16
C GLU A 60 -7.66 -7.72 4.92
N THR A 61 -7.37 -6.50 5.39
CA THR A 61 -6.02 -5.92 5.29
C THR A 61 -5.00 -6.75 6.07
N LYS A 62 -5.37 -7.22 7.26
CA LYS A 62 -4.53 -8.13 8.05
C LYS A 62 -4.34 -9.48 7.35
N GLU A 63 -5.36 -10.02 6.70
CA GLU A 63 -5.20 -11.23 5.88
C GLU A 63 -4.23 -11.02 4.72
N ILE A 64 -4.30 -9.87 4.03
CA ILE A 64 -3.35 -9.50 2.97
C ILE A 64 -1.93 -9.47 3.55
N TYR A 65 -1.71 -8.82 4.69
CA TYR A 65 -0.41 -8.77 5.35
C TYR A 65 0.14 -10.17 5.65
N GLN A 66 -0.67 -11.06 6.23
CA GLN A 66 -0.24 -12.43 6.55
C GLN A 66 0.11 -13.21 5.28
N ARG A 67 -0.75 -13.18 4.26
CA ARG A 67 -0.54 -13.88 2.99
C ARG A 67 0.73 -13.42 2.27
N ILE A 68 1.01 -12.12 2.24
CA ILE A 68 2.23 -11.60 1.62
C ILE A 68 3.45 -11.98 2.48
N SER A 69 3.37 -11.82 3.80
CA SER A 69 4.47 -12.16 4.73
C SER A 69 4.88 -13.63 4.60
N GLU A 70 3.92 -14.55 4.53
CA GLU A 70 4.19 -15.98 4.32
C GLU A 70 4.95 -16.23 3.01
N LYS A 71 4.55 -15.57 1.92
CA LYS A 71 5.16 -15.75 0.59
C LYS A 71 6.55 -15.14 0.48
N VAL A 72 6.79 -13.97 1.08
CA VAL A 72 8.08 -13.26 0.96
C VAL A 72 9.10 -13.64 2.04
N SER A 73 8.68 -14.39 3.07
CA SER A 73 9.51 -14.81 4.22
C SER A 73 10.86 -15.45 3.85
N LYS A 74 11.07 -15.82 2.57
CA LYS A 74 12.25 -16.51 2.06
C LYS A 74 13.22 -15.60 1.29
N GLU A 75 12.86 -14.35 0.98
CA GLU A 75 13.66 -13.48 0.11
C GLU A 75 13.97 -12.12 0.79
N ARG A 76 15.27 -11.81 0.96
CA ARG A 76 15.75 -10.55 1.57
C ARG A 76 15.47 -9.28 0.75
N LYS A 77 14.75 -9.39 -0.38
CA LYS A 77 14.43 -8.27 -1.28
C LYS A 77 13.17 -7.51 -0.86
N TYR A 78 12.43 -8.04 0.11
CA TYR A 78 11.15 -7.51 0.54
C TYR A 78 11.23 -6.97 1.96
N SER A 79 10.59 -5.83 2.20
CA SER A 79 10.25 -5.38 3.56
C SER A 79 8.76 -5.06 3.59
N ILE A 80 8.04 -5.58 4.58
CA ILE A 80 6.58 -5.43 4.69
C ILE A 80 6.24 -4.79 6.02
N PHE A 81 5.36 -3.81 5.97
CA PHE A 81 4.84 -3.10 7.15
C PHE A 81 3.32 -3.05 7.08
N LEU A 82 2.66 -3.22 8.23
CA LEU A 82 1.24 -2.95 8.41
C LEU A 82 1.13 -1.64 9.22
N ILE A 83 0.51 -0.61 8.64
CA ILE A 83 0.45 0.77 9.21
C ILE A 83 -0.95 1.34 9.19
#